data_AF-A0A0K1EKS1-F1
#
_entry.id   AF-A0A0K1EKS1-F1
#
_cell.length_a   1.000
_cell.length_b   1.000
_cell.length_c   1.000
_cell.angle_alpha   90.00
_cell.angle_beta   90.00
_cell.angle_gamma   90.00
#
_symmetry.space_group_name_H-M   'P 1'
#
loop_
_entity.id
_entity.type
_entity.pdbx_description
1 polymer ?
#
loop_
_entity_poly.entity_id
_entity_poly.type
_entity_poly.pdbx_seq_one_letter_code
_entity_poly.pdbx_strand_id
1 'polypeptide(L)'
;MTRKQRHKGELSNERSPGRSWWKVPALGAGAFLLLFLVIKAVHRPAAAEPEPAATPAQRQPRETGDRPSPRAPRELPAEAPPPRKESAGDVVNDPRILWELRLERARHTLDSYLESTRYPPQSRPASENSDQMAPHHVDTVKLPLSRDDKKVTKAKVTLRQDRFFVVGDEQVRMTLACENDNRPAACSVASSVAGVPPEDRDRAPGGPQDVPVPFSNAGQEGLLTAVFQPSAQGFGGYHGSIRITVQVQVGSESGATSFDVQYTPAAPAMFTGAIREVLQNGSLDLFVGMKVDKPGRYVLTARADDAKGRSFAYLSYNDLLGQGPQEARLQLFGKLVRDEGAEPPFVIRDVEGYLLKESYPDRELMPLMAGPVHTTRRYAPSDFSESAWESEEKTRHVEEFTRDVENAEREVEAHTP
;
A
#
# COMPACT_ATOMS: atom_id res chain seq x y z
N MET A 1 30.53 -59.49 -49.20
CA MET A 1 29.53 -58.54 -49.71
C MET A 1 28.23 -58.80 -48.97
N THR A 2 27.97 -58.02 -47.90
CA THR A 2 26.89 -57.00 -47.79
C THR A 2 25.49 -57.64 -47.72
N ARG A 3 24.59 -57.36 -46.76
CA ARG A 3 24.33 -56.24 -45.82
C ARG A 3 23.19 -56.75 -44.89
N LYS A 4 23.28 -56.63 -43.54
CA LYS A 4 22.52 -55.68 -42.67
C LYS A 4 20.98 -55.69 -42.90
N GLN A 5 20.05 -55.65 -41.95
CA GLN A 5 20.01 -55.38 -40.50
C GLN A 5 18.50 -55.38 -40.12
N ARG A 6 18.09 -55.79 -38.91
CA ARG A 6 16.98 -55.21 -38.10
C ARG A 6 16.79 -55.98 -36.78
N HIS A 7 17.12 -55.34 -35.65
CA HIS A 7 16.23 -54.98 -34.50
C HIS A 7 15.74 -56.18 -33.64
N LYS A 8 15.76 -56.20 -32.30
CA LYS A 8 16.15 -55.31 -31.17
C LYS A 8 15.94 -56.21 -29.92
N GLY A 9 16.97 -56.68 -29.20
CA GLY A 9 17.45 -56.21 -27.87
C GLY A 9 16.34 -55.96 -26.83
N GLU A 10 16.13 -56.82 -25.81
CA GLU A 10 16.81 -56.85 -24.46
C GLU A 10 16.42 -55.66 -23.57
N LEU A 11 16.24 -55.68 -22.24
CA LEU A 11 16.45 -56.58 -21.08
C LEU A 11 15.58 -55.97 -19.93
N SER A 12 15.03 -56.72 -18.97
CA SER A 12 15.53 -56.90 -17.58
C SER A 12 14.30 -57.33 -16.76
N ASN A 13 14.25 -58.43 -16.01
CA ASN A 13 15.01 -58.96 -14.88
C ASN A 13 14.82 -58.22 -13.54
N GLU A 14 14.65 -59.06 -12.51
CA GLU A 14 14.64 -58.84 -11.06
C GLU A 14 13.38 -58.28 -10.37
N ARG A 15 12.73 -59.16 -9.59
CA ARG A 15 12.20 -58.85 -8.25
C ARG A 15 12.02 -60.12 -7.41
N SER A 16 12.88 -60.25 -6.40
CA SER A 16 12.59 -60.80 -5.06
C SER A 16 13.37 -59.94 -4.07
N PRO A 17 12.82 -59.57 -2.90
CA PRO A 17 12.90 -60.40 -1.69
C PRO A 17 11.57 -60.40 -0.91
N GLY A 18 11.27 -61.28 0.05
CA GLY A 18 12.07 -61.78 1.16
C GLY A 18 11.45 -61.26 2.46
N ARG A 19 11.05 -62.19 3.33
CA ARG A 19 10.03 -62.07 4.38
C ARG A 19 10.65 -62.08 5.79
N SER A 20 9.87 -61.62 6.78
CA SER A 20 10.04 -61.75 8.25
C SER A 20 10.87 -60.63 8.91
N TRP A 21 10.62 -60.12 10.13
CA TRP A 21 9.91 -60.60 11.34
C TRP A 21 9.84 -59.35 12.29
N TRP A 22 8.74 -59.01 12.99
CA TRP A 22 8.48 -59.28 14.44
C TRP A 22 7.17 -58.59 14.87
N LYS A 23 6.49 -59.18 15.86
CA LYS A 23 5.25 -58.70 16.52
C LYS A 23 5.57 -58.15 17.93
N VAL A 24 4.97 -56.98 18.27
CA VAL A 24 4.11 -56.64 19.45
C VAL A 24 4.69 -56.89 20.88
N PRO A 25 4.59 -55.98 21.88
CA PRO A 25 3.29 -55.54 22.42
C PRO A 25 3.09 -54.13 23.00
N ALA A 26 1.81 -53.84 23.21
CA ALA A 26 1.20 -52.69 23.88
C ALA A 26 1.20 -52.82 25.41
N LEU A 27 1.07 -51.67 26.10
CA LEU A 27 0.48 -51.35 27.43
C LEU A 27 1.15 -50.04 27.92
N GLY A 28 0.49 -49.02 28.49
CA GLY A 28 -0.87 -48.92 28.98
C GLY A 28 -1.24 -47.48 29.34
N ALA A 29 -2.50 -47.35 29.77
CA ALA A 29 -3.13 -46.14 30.29
C ALA A 29 -2.68 -45.83 31.73
N GLY A 30 -2.70 -44.55 32.11
CA GLY A 30 -2.52 -44.10 33.48
C GLY A 30 -2.81 -42.60 33.62
N ALA A 31 -3.98 -42.29 34.14
CA ALA A 31 -4.46 -40.95 34.46
C ALA A 31 -3.77 -40.38 35.71
N PHE A 32 -3.55 -39.05 35.74
CA PHE A 32 -3.65 -38.29 36.99
C PHE A 32 -4.25 -36.91 36.73
N LEU A 33 -5.11 -36.53 37.66
CA LEU A 33 -6.13 -35.51 37.64
C LEU A 33 -5.69 -34.31 38.51
N LEU A 34 -6.09 -33.09 38.12
CA LEU A 34 -6.35 -31.89 38.94
C LEU A 34 -5.23 -31.31 39.86
N LEU A 35 -4.89 -30.02 39.66
CA LEU A 35 -5.43 -28.92 40.51
C LEU A 35 -5.11 -27.54 39.92
N PHE A 36 -6.16 -26.73 39.75
CA PHE A 36 -6.13 -25.26 39.59
C PHE A 36 -5.80 -24.58 40.93
N LEU A 37 -4.99 -23.51 40.91
CA LEU A 37 -5.27 -22.23 41.60
C LEU A 37 -4.13 -21.19 41.41
N VAL A 38 -4.43 -20.17 40.60
CA VAL A 38 -4.29 -18.72 40.84
C VAL A 38 -3.12 -18.22 41.72
N ILE A 39 -2.17 -17.51 41.10
CA ILE A 39 -1.69 -16.19 41.58
C ILE A 39 -1.55 -15.23 40.38
N LYS A 40 -2.33 -14.15 40.45
CA LYS A 40 -2.27 -12.92 39.64
C LYS A 40 -1.07 -12.04 40.04
N ALA A 41 -0.71 -11.13 39.12
CA ALA A 41 0.15 -9.95 39.27
C ALA A 41 1.66 -10.26 39.19
N VAL A 42 2.47 -9.65 38.31
CA VAL A 42 2.52 -8.24 37.90
C VAL A 42 2.92 -8.17 36.43
N HIS A 43 2.03 -7.71 35.55
CA HIS A 43 2.41 -7.13 34.26
C HIS A 43 2.29 -5.61 34.41
N ARG A 44 3.44 -4.93 34.33
CA ARG A 44 3.51 -3.48 34.14
C ARG A 44 3.34 -3.21 32.64
N PRO A 45 2.30 -2.51 32.17
CA PRO A 45 2.33 -1.94 30.83
C PRO A 45 3.36 -0.81 30.81
N ALA A 46 4.21 -0.83 29.78
CA ALA A 46 5.20 0.19 29.50
C ALA A 46 4.52 1.54 29.20
N ALA A 47 5.24 2.61 29.52
CA ALA A 47 4.82 3.99 29.42
C ALA A 47 4.42 4.37 27.99
N ALA A 48 3.40 5.22 27.91
CA ALA A 48 2.94 5.89 26.69
C ALA A 48 4.09 6.66 26.01
N GLU A 49 4.22 6.50 24.70
CA GLU A 49 5.01 7.39 23.85
C GLU A 49 4.21 8.66 23.49
N PRO A 50 4.92 9.79 23.26
CA PRO A 50 4.34 11.13 23.26
C PRO A 50 3.70 11.55 21.93
N GLU A 51 2.63 12.33 22.04
CA GLU A 51 1.98 13.06 20.95
C GLU A 51 2.92 14.06 20.24
N PRO A 52 2.82 14.23 18.91
CA PRO A 52 3.47 15.33 18.20
C PRO A 52 2.67 16.63 18.36
N ALA A 53 3.21 17.56 19.14
CA ALA A 53 2.71 18.92 19.28
C ALA A 53 2.87 19.72 17.96
N ALA A 54 1.77 20.26 17.45
CA ALA A 54 1.77 21.22 16.36
C ALA A 54 2.12 22.64 16.89
N THR A 55 3.22 23.18 16.39
CA THR A 55 3.70 24.54 16.66
C THR A 55 2.86 25.61 15.93
N PRO A 56 2.35 26.66 16.60
CA PRO A 56 1.91 27.87 15.91
C PRO A 56 3.06 28.87 15.75
N ALA A 57 3.21 29.37 14.53
CA ALA A 57 4.22 30.34 14.14
C ALA A 57 4.03 31.71 14.80
N GLN A 58 5.10 32.20 15.44
CA GLN A 58 5.28 33.57 15.91
C GLN A 58 5.41 34.53 14.71
N ARG A 59 4.70 35.68 14.77
CA ARG A 59 5.14 36.92 14.14
C ARG A 59 5.20 38.03 15.19
N GLN A 60 6.36 38.67 15.28
CA GLN A 60 6.66 39.80 16.15
C GLN A 60 6.13 41.15 15.58
N PRO A 61 6.03 42.19 16.43
CA PRO A 61 5.32 43.44 16.17
C PRO A 61 6.24 44.54 15.59
N ARG A 62 5.64 45.59 15.03
CA ARG A 62 6.35 46.84 14.71
C ARG A 62 5.59 48.04 15.26
N GLU A 63 6.29 48.76 16.12
CA GLU A 63 5.94 50.04 16.74
C GLU A 63 5.85 51.18 15.71
N THR A 64 4.96 52.14 15.98
CA THR A 64 5.19 53.57 15.69
C THR A 64 4.41 54.44 16.68
N GLY A 65 5.15 55.20 17.49
CA GLY A 65 4.68 56.46 18.05
C GLY A 65 5.33 57.61 17.28
N ASP A 66 4.59 58.68 17.00
CA ASP A 66 4.85 60.01 17.60
C ASP A 66 3.84 61.07 17.13
N ARG A 67 3.57 62.04 18.01
CA ARG A 67 2.70 63.24 17.85
C ARG A 67 3.56 64.46 17.49
N PRO A 68 3.03 65.57 16.91
CA PRO A 68 2.39 66.63 17.71
C PRO A 68 1.30 67.50 17.02
N SER A 69 0.51 68.23 17.83
CA SER A 69 -0.51 69.23 17.45
C SER A 69 0.07 70.65 17.22
N PRO A 70 -0.72 71.61 16.67
CA PRO A 70 -1.25 72.68 17.54
C PRO A 70 -2.62 73.35 17.16
N ARG A 71 -3.31 73.81 18.22
CA ARG A 71 -4.21 74.99 18.44
C ARG A 71 -5.51 75.28 17.62
N ALA A 72 -6.55 75.63 18.39
CA ALA A 72 -7.97 75.99 18.12
C ALA A 72 -8.18 77.53 17.85
N PRO A 73 -9.39 78.17 17.80
CA PRO A 73 -10.79 77.71 18.07
C PRO A 73 -11.96 78.32 17.22
N ARG A 74 -13.22 77.83 17.44
CA ARG A 74 -14.60 78.40 17.23
C ARG A 74 -15.52 77.51 16.39
N GLU A 75 -16.85 77.37 16.55
CA GLU A 75 -17.88 77.59 17.60
C GLU A 75 -19.19 76.92 17.07
N LEU A 76 -19.91 76.15 17.93
CA LEU A 76 -21.36 75.77 17.89
C LEU A 76 -21.91 74.85 16.76
N PRO A 77 -23.12 74.24 16.90
CA PRO A 77 -23.73 73.48 18.01
C PRO A 77 -24.20 72.06 17.56
N ALA A 78 -24.72 71.29 18.52
CA ALA A 78 -25.08 69.86 18.46
C ALA A 78 -25.85 69.35 17.22
N GLU A 79 -25.35 68.26 16.65
CA GLU A 79 -26.08 67.34 15.76
C GLU A 79 -26.09 65.94 16.38
N ALA A 80 -27.23 65.26 16.30
CA ALA A 80 -27.54 64.00 16.97
C ALA A 80 -26.49 62.88 16.70
N PRO A 81 -26.31 61.92 17.63
CA PRO A 81 -25.43 60.79 17.37
C PRO A 81 -25.92 60.04 16.12
N PRO A 82 -25.06 59.78 15.13
CA PRO A 82 -25.44 58.97 13.99
C PRO A 82 -25.81 57.56 14.49
N PRO A 83 -26.77 56.88 13.83
CA PRO A 83 -27.06 55.49 14.15
C PRO A 83 -25.76 54.68 14.03
N ARG A 84 -25.46 53.89 15.06
CA ARG A 84 -24.34 52.93 15.03
C ARG A 84 -24.51 52.10 13.76
N LYS A 85 -23.60 52.29 12.81
CA LYS A 85 -23.35 51.31 11.78
C LYS A 85 -22.73 50.13 12.52
N GLU A 86 -23.55 49.14 12.86
CA GLU A 86 -23.06 47.80 13.23
C GLU A 86 -22.10 47.40 12.11
N SER A 87 -20.82 47.36 12.46
CA SER A 87 -19.81 46.95 11.52
C SER A 87 -19.99 45.45 11.33
N ALA A 88 -19.75 44.92 10.13
CA ALA A 88 -19.82 43.47 9.89
C ALA A 88 -18.90 42.63 10.82
N GLY A 89 -18.00 43.27 11.57
CA GLY A 89 -17.20 42.66 12.64
C GLY A 89 -17.91 42.51 14.00
N ASP A 90 -19.03 43.20 14.24
CA ASP A 90 -19.81 43.08 15.48
C ASP A 90 -20.68 41.81 15.48
N VAL A 91 -21.19 41.39 14.30
CA VAL A 91 -21.95 40.14 14.11
C VAL A 91 -21.07 38.90 14.36
N VAL A 92 -19.77 38.97 14.08
CA VAL A 92 -18.81 37.88 14.34
C VAL A 92 -18.47 37.75 15.83
N ASN A 93 -18.73 38.79 16.63
CA ASN A 93 -18.48 38.79 18.07
C ASN A 93 -19.75 38.56 18.92
N ASP A 94 -20.91 38.30 18.30
CA ASP A 94 -22.09 37.82 19.02
C ASP A 94 -21.77 36.43 19.60
N PRO A 95 -21.74 36.25 20.94
CA PRO A 95 -21.42 34.97 21.57
C PRO A 95 -22.31 33.83 21.06
N ARG A 96 -23.57 34.11 20.73
CA ARG A 96 -24.49 33.12 20.17
C ARG A 96 -24.00 32.62 18.81
N ILE A 97 -23.66 33.53 17.89
CA ILE A 97 -23.19 33.17 16.54
C ILE A 97 -21.89 32.36 16.62
N LEU A 98 -20.99 32.71 17.55
CA LEU A 98 -19.77 31.93 17.80
C LEU A 98 -20.07 30.52 18.32
N TRP A 99 -21.06 30.37 19.20
CA TRP A 99 -21.46 29.05 19.72
C TRP A 99 -22.21 28.22 18.68
N GLU A 100 -23.03 28.82 17.83
CA GLU A 100 -23.68 28.16 16.69
C GLU A 100 -22.63 27.59 15.71
N LEU A 101 -21.60 28.38 15.36
CA LEU A 101 -20.50 27.92 14.51
C LEU A 101 -19.68 26.78 15.17
N ARG A 102 -19.52 26.81 16.50
CA ARG A 102 -18.87 25.72 17.25
C ARG A 102 -19.72 24.46 17.24
N LEU A 103 -21.03 24.58 17.42
CA LEU A 103 -21.96 23.46 17.34
C LEU A 103 -21.94 22.81 15.96
N GLU A 104 -21.99 23.61 14.89
CA GLU A 104 -21.88 23.11 13.52
C GLU A 104 -20.58 22.31 13.31
N ARG A 105 -19.45 22.86 13.77
CA ARG A 105 -18.15 22.18 13.70
C ARG A 105 -18.10 20.89 14.52
N ALA A 106 -18.66 20.90 15.73
CA ALA A 106 -18.69 19.73 16.61
C ALA A 106 -19.52 18.60 15.97
N ARG A 107 -20.71 18.92 15.44
CA ARG A 107 -21.56 17.98 14.71
C ARG A 107 -20.85 17.44 13.47
N HIS A 108 -20.28 18.31 12.64
CA HIS A 108 -19.51 17.90 11.48
C HIS A 108 -18.35 16.95 11.85
N THR A 109 -17.66 17.21 12.97
CA THR A 109 -16.57 16.36 13.45
C THR A 109 -17.07 14.97 13.85
N LEU A 110 -18.15 14.91 14.65
CA LEU A 110 -18.78 13.66 15.06
C LEU A 110 -19.28 12.86 13.85
N ASP A 111 -20.02 13.50 12.95
CA ASP A 111 -20.60 12.85 11.76
C ASP A 111 -19.51 12.34 10.82
N SER A 112 -18.47 13.14 10.57
CA SER A 112 -17.32 12.73 9.76
C SER A 112 -16.56 11.57 10.39
N TYR A 113 -16.43 11.56 11.72
CA TYR A 113 -15.80 10.46 12.44
C TYR A 113 -16.62 9.16 12.34
N LEU A 114 -17.94 9.24 12.55
CA LEU A 114 -18.82 8.08 12.43
C LEU A 114 -18.81 7.48 11.02
N GLU A 115 -18.83 8.33 9.99
CA GLU A 115 -18.78 7.87 8.60
C GLU A 115 -17.43 7.23 8.27
N SER A 116 -16.31 7.87 8.63
CA SER A 116 -14.97 7.34 8.35
C SER A 116 -14.64 6.06 9.13
N THR A 117 -15.27 5.84 10.29
CA THR A 117 -15.08 4.66 11.15
C THR A 117 -16.21 3.64 11.08
N ARG A 118 -17.05 3.69 10.02
CA ARG A 118 -18.12 2.70 9.82
C ARG A 118 -17.58 1.29 9.51
N TYR A 119 -16.39 1.19 8.93
CA TYR A 119 -15.69 -0.05 8.58
C TYR A 119 -14.34 -0.16 9.31
N PRO A 120 -13.83 -1.39 9.59
CA PRO A 120 -12.50 -1.54 10.16
C PRO A 120 -11.41 -1.05 9.20
N PRO A 121 -10.24 -0.61 9.70
CA PRO A 121 -9.14 -0.15 8.84
C PRO A 121 -8.62 -1.23 7.89
N GLN A 122 -8.82 -2.51 8.22
CA GLN A 122 -8.42 -3.66 7.41
C GLN A 122 -9.40 -4.04 6.30
N SER A 123 -10.57 -3.39 6.22
CA SER A 123 -11.60 -3.68 5.22
C SER A 123 -12.26 -2.38 4.78
N ARG A 124 -11.78 -1.80 3.68
CA ARG A 124 -12.20 -0.48 3.20
C ARG A 124 -12.87 -0.59 1.83
N PRO A 125 -13.80 0.31 1.48
CA PRO A 125 -14.30 0.43 0.12
C PRO A 125 -13.16 0.58 -0.89
N ALA A 126 -13.30 -0.04 -2.06
CA ALA A 126 -12.36 0.11 -3.16
C ALA A 126 -12.27 1.57 -3.65
N SER A 127 -13.36 2.33 -3.54
CA SER A 127 -13.43 3.75 -3.92
C SER A 127 -12.51 4.65 -3.11
N GLU A 128 -12.20 4.28 -1.86
CA GLU A 128 -11.26 5.02 -1.00
C GLU A 128 -9.79 4.75 -1.34
N ASN A 129 -9.51 3.71 -2.14
CA ASN A 129 -8.16 3.21 -2.42
C ASN A 129 -7.93 3.03 -3.93
N SER A 130 -8.44 3.96 -4.75
CA SER A 130 -8.46 3.82 -6.21
C SER A 130 -7.08 3.67 -6.85
N ASP A 131 -6.06 4.31 -6.26
CA ASP A 131 -4.66 4.22 -6.66
C ASP A 131 -4.05 2.83 -6.38
N GLN A 132 -4.58 2.12 -5.38
CA GLN A 132 -4.11 0.79 -4.98
C GLN A 132 -4.88 -0.35 -5.65
N MET A 133 -5.82 -0.03 -6.56
CA MET A 133 -6.60 -1.04 -7.28
C MET A 133 -5.83 -1.75 -8.40
N ALA A 134 -4.64 -1.25 -8.77
CA ALA A 134 -3.76 -1.81 -9.79
C ALA A 134 -2.33 -2.05 -9.23
N PRO A 135 -2.13 -3.06 -8.37
CA PRO A 135 -0.87 -3.32 -7.71
C PRO A 135 0.22 -3.64 -8.73
N HIS A 136 1.41 -3.13 -8.45
CA HIS A 136 2.59 -3.22 -9.29
C HIS A 136 2.40 -2.73 -10.74
N HIS A 137 1.30 -2.03 -11.06
CA HIS A 137 1.13 -1.37 -12.34
C HIS A 137 2.23 -0.33 -12.50
N VAL A 138 2.90 -0.37 -13.65
CA VAL A 138 3.87 0.66 -14.01
C VAL A 138 3.30 1.48 -15.15
N ASP A 139 3.07 2.76 -14.86
CA ASP A 139 2.57 3.69 -15.83
C ASP A 139 3.53 3.82 -17.01
N THR A 140 2.95 4.05 -18.18
CA THR A 140 3.74 4.39 -19.36
C THR A 140 4.27 5.80 -19.23
N VAL A 141 5.58 5.95 -19.27
CA VAL A 141 6.25 7.23 -19.10
C VAL A 141 6.68 7.75 -20.47
N LYS A 142 6.09 8.86 -20.91
CA LYS A 142 6.48 9.55 -22.15
C LYS A 142 7.21 10.83 -21.81
N LEU A 143 8.50 10.88 -22.16
CA LEU A 143 9.39 11.99 -21.83
C LEU A 143 10.13 12.46 -23.09
N PRO A 144 10.45 13.75 -23.19
CA PRO A 144 11.39 14.18 -24.22
C PRO A 144 12.78 13.62 -23.93
N LEU A 145 13.57 13.38 -24.98
CA LEU A 145 14.94 12.90 -24.80
C LEU A 145 15.80 14.03 -24.22
N SER A 146 16.42 13.78 -23.06
CA SER A 146 17.25 14.74 -22.34
C SER A 146 18.69 14.63 -22.82
N ARG A 147 19.22 15.74 -23.35
CA ARG A 147 20.63 15.86 -23.74
C ARG A 147 21.51 16.12 -22.52
N ASP A 148 22.82 15.91 -22.67
CA ASP A 148 23.81 16.20 -21.63
C ASP A 148 23.79 17.67 -21.16
N ASP A 149 23.39 18.61 -22.02
CA ASP A 149 23.21 20.04 -21.69
C ASP A 149 21.86 20.35 -21.01
N LYS A 150 21.11 19.31 -20.63
CA LYS A 150 19.77 19.34 -20.04
C LYS A 150 18.71 20.03 -20.90
N LYS A 151 19.00 20.30 -22.19
CA LYS A 151 18.00 20.82 -23.11
C LYS A 151 17.11 19.70 -23.64
N VAL A 152 15.84 20.06 -23.77
CA VAL A 152 14.78 19.19 -24.26
C VAL A 152 14.83 19.14 -25.79
N THR A 153 14.81 17.95 -26.36
CA THR A 153 14.80 17.72 -27.82
C THR A 153 13.38 17.63 -28.37
N LYS A 154 13.26 17.59 -29.71
CA LYS A 154 11.97 17.25 -30.34
C LYS A 154 11.69 15.75 -30.28
N ALA A 155 12.74 14.93 -30.20
CA ALA A 155 12.62 13.51 -29.92
C ALA A 155 11.97 13.23 -28.56
N LYS A 156 11.09 12.23 -28.54
CA LYS A 156 10.45 11.71 -27.33
C LYS A 156 10.72 10.23 -27.22
N VAL A 157 10.86 9.74 -26.00
CA VAL A 157 10.92 8.33 -25.67
C VAL A 157 9.70 7.97 -24.83
N THR A 158 9.11 6.83 -25.14
CA THR A 158 8.05 6.22 -24.35
C THR A 158 8.60 4.96 -23.72
N LEU A 159 8.66 4.95 -22.40
CA LEU A 159 9.17 3.86 -21.58
C LEU A 159 8.00 3.03 -21.06
N ARG A 160 8.11 1.71 -21.16
CA ARG A 160 7.19 0.77 -20.53
C ARG A 160 8.00 -0.32 -19.86
N GLN A 161 7.56 -0.76 -18.69
CA GLN A 161 8.06 -1.99 -18.06
C GLN A 161 6.87 -2.76 -17.51
N ASP A 162 6.98 -4.08 -17.44
CA ASP A 162 5.88 -4.94 -16.98
C ASP A 162 5.75 -5.00 -15.45
N ARG A 163 6.81 -4.65 -14.71
CA ARG A 163 6.82 -4.57 -13.24
C ARG A 163 7.90 -3.63 -12.74
N PHE A 164 7.67 -3.04 -11.57
CA PHE A 164 8.68 -2.28 -10.82
C PHE A 164 9.39 -3.13 -9.76
N PHE A 165 8.66 -4.07 -9.18
CA PHE A 165 9.14 -4.93 -8.12
C PHE A 165 9.54 -6.29 -8.69
N VAL A 166 10.70 -6.80 -8.27
CA VAL A 166 11.25 -8.06 -8.76
C VAL A 166 11.75 -8.88 -7.57
N VAL A 167 11.32 -10.13 -7.47
CA VAL A 167 11.67 -11.03 -6.37
C VAL A 167 12.41 -12.27 -6.89
N GLY A 168 13.55 -12.59 -6.30
CA GLY A 168 14.28 -13.83 -6.56
C GLY A 168 14.74 -13.97 -8.02
N ASP A 169 14.18 -14.95 -8.70
CA ASP A 169 14.46 -15.31 -10.10
C ASP A 169 13.55 -14.63 -11.12
N GLU A 170 12.66 -13.74 -10.67
CA GLU A 170 11.82 -12.95 -11.57
C GLU A 170 12.66 -12.07 -12.53
N GLN A 171 12.06 -11.82 -13.68
CA GLN A 171 12.61 -10.96 -14.72
C GLN A 171 11.66 -9.78 -14.99
N VAL A 172 12.23 -8.65 -15.37
CA VAL A 172 11.49 -7.48 -15.87
C VAL A 172 11.67 -7.41 -17.38
N ARG A 173 10.57 -7.12 -18.09
CA ARG A 173 10.58 -6.79 -19.51
C ARG A 173 10.41 -5.29 -19.67
N MET A 174 11.34 -4.67 -20.40
CA MET A 174 11.34 -3.25 -20.69
C MET A 174 11.14 -3.02 -22.17
N THR A 175 10.44 -1.95 -22.50
CA THR A 175 10.20 -1.48 -23.86
C THR A 175 10.50 0.00 -23.93
N LEU A 176 11.24 0.38 -24.97
CA LEU A 176 11.57 1.75 -25.29
C LEU A 176 11.08 2.04 -26.71
N ALA A 177 10.15 2.97 -26.86
CA ALA A 177 9.65 3.43 -28.14
C ALA A 177 10.11 4.86 -28.41
N CYS A 178 10.67 5.11 -29.59
CA CYS A 178 11.18 6.41 -29.99
C CYS A 178 10.22 7.11 -30.96
N GLU A 179 10.01 8.40 -30.73
CA GLU A 179 9.21 9.26 -31.59
C GLU A 179 9.98 10.55 -31.93
N ASN A 180 9.74 11.08 -33.12
CA ASN A 180 10.16 12.42 -33.51
C ASN A 180 8.99 13.12 -34.22
N ASP A 181 8.73 14.39 -33.88
CA ASP A 181 7.55 15.14 -34.34
C ASP A 181 6.23 14.34 -34.18
N ASN A 182 6.10 13.61 -33.07
CA ASN A 182 4.98 12.71 -32.73
C ASN A 182 4.73 11.56 -33.73
N ARG A 183 5.74 11.15 -34.50
CA ARG A 183 5.70 9.93 -35.33
C ARG A 183 6.76 8.93 -34.86
N PRO A 184 6.54 7.61 -35.00
CA PRO A 184 7.58 6.62 -34.75
C PRO A 184 8.86 6.97 -35.51
N ALA A 185 10.01 6.84 -34.85
CA ALA A 185 11.30 7.18 -35.42
C ALA A 185 12.32 6.08 -35.11
N ALA A 186 13.12 5.71 -36.11
CA ALA A 186 14.25 4.80 -35.90
C ALA A 186 15.19 5.33 -34.80
N CYS A 187 15.59 4.43 -33.90
CA CYS A 187 16.54 4.73 -32.84
C CYS A 187 17.42 3.53 -32.51
N SER A 188 18.56 3.82 -31.88
CA SER A 188 19.50 2.80 -31.41
C SER A 188 19.93 3.09 -29.97
N VAL A 189 20.32 2.03 -29.28
CA VAL A 189 20.90 2.12 -27.93
C VAL A 189 22.43 2.08 -28.07
N ALA A 190 23.08 3.17 -27.67
CA ALA A 190 24.54 3.28 -27.68
C ALA A 190 25.16 2.52 -26.51
N SER A 191 24.55 2.61 -25.33
CA SER A 191 24.90 1.83 -24.15
C SER A 191 23.69 1.66 -23.24
N SER A 192 23.68 0.57 -22.47
CA SER A 192 22.63 0.26 -21.51
C SER A 192 23.23 -0.56 -20.38
N VAL A 193 23.09 -0.07 -19.15
CA VAL A 193 23.79 -0.60 -17.99
C VAL A 193 22.86 -0.60 -16.79
N ALA A 194 22.75 -1.75 -16.12
CA ALA A 194 22.12 -1.90 -14.82
C ALA A 194 23.14 -1.75 -13.71
N GLY A 195 22.83 -0.97 -12.68
CA GLY A 195 23.71 -0.72 -11.55
C GLY A 195 22.96 -0.20 -10.33
N VAL A 196 23.69 -0.06 -9.22
CA VAL A 196 23.18 0.63 -8.03
C VAL A 196 23.06 2.13 -8.36
N PRO A 197 21.87 2.75 -8.15
CA PRO A 197 21.69 4.18 -8.37
C PRO A 197 22.75 5.00 -7.62
N PRO A 198 23.30 6.08 -8.21
CA PRO A 198 24.33 6.89 -7.56
C PRO A 198 23.98 7.33 -6.14
N GLU A 199 22.72 7.68 -5.91
CA GLU A 199 22.16 8.10 -4.62
C GLU A 199 22.17 7.01 -3.53
N ASP A 200 22.25 5.74 -3.92
CA ASP A 200 22.25 4.59 -3.00
C ASP A 200 23.63 3.92 -2.87
N ARG A 201 24.63 4.33 -3.65
CA ARG A 201 25.97 3.70 -3.64
C ARG A 201 26.66 3.77 -2.29
N ASP A 202 26.50 4.88 -1.56
CA ASP A 202 27.09 5.04 -0.22
C ASP A 202 26.48 4.07 0.80
N ARG A 203 25.25 3.61 0.56
CA ARG A 203 24.54 2.64 1.41
C ARG A 203 24.85 1.20 1.03
N ALA A 204 25.48 0.98 -0.12
CA ALA A 204 25.89 -0.33 -0.63
C ALA A 204 27.40 -0.36 -0.92
N PRO A 205 28.28 -0.13 0.07
CA PRO A 205 29.73 -0.20 -0.13
C PRO A 205 30.13 -1.62 -0.56
N GLY A 206 30.82 -1.73 -1.70
CA GLY A 206 31.13 -3.03 -2.32
C GLY A 206 29.93 -3.69 -3.00
N GLY A 207 28.90 -2.92 -3.35
CA GLY A 207 27.72 -3.38 -4.09
C GLY A 207 28.04 -4.00 -5.46
N PRO A 208 27.01 -4.56 -6.12
CA PRO A 208 27.17 -5.24 -7.40
C PRO A 208 27.78 -4.30 -8.45
N GLN A 209 28.60 -4.88 -9.31
CA GLN A 209 29.17 -4.16 -10.45
C GLN A 209 28.08 -3.84 -11.47
N ASP A 210 28.30 -2.75 -12.19
CA ASP A 210 27.47 -2.35 -13.31
C ASP A 210 27.53 -3.42 -14.43
N VAL A 211 26.37 -3.87 -14.93
CA VAL A 211 26.29 -4.92 -15.97
C VAL A 211 25.52 -4.44 -17.20
N PRO A 212 25.90 -4.87 -18.42
CA PRO A 212 25.18 -4.50 -19.64
C PRO A 212 23.79 -5.14 -19.69
N VAL A 213 22.79 -4.39 -20.19
CA VAL A 213 21.42 -4.87 -20.42
C VAL A 213 21.04 -4.70 -21.90
N PRO A 214 21.20 -5.72 -22.75
CA PRO A 214 21.07 -5.54 -24.19
C PRO A 214 19.61 -5.23 -24.60
N PHE A 215 19.44 -4.14 -25.34
CA PHE A 215 18.20 -3.82 -26.04
C PHE A 215 18.25 -4.33 -27.49
N SER A 216 17.17 -4.97 -27.93
CA SER A 216 17.01 -5.49 -29.29
C SER A 216 15.76 -4.93 -29.95
N ASN A 217 15.78 -4.80 -31.28
CA ASN A 217 14.63 -4.35 -32.07
C ASN A 217 13.47 -5.37 -31.97
N ALA A 218 12.26 -4.89 -31.70
CA ALA A 218 11.05 -5.70 -31.56
C ALA A 218 10.28 -5.93 -32.87
N GLY A 219 10.87 -5.59 -34.02
CA GLY A 219 10.27 -5.75 -35.34
C GLY A 219 9.36 -4.59 -35.78
N GLN A 220 9.22 -3.56 -34.96
CA GLN A 220 8.55 -2.30 -35.29
C GLN A 220 9.56 -1.16 -35.27
N GLU A 221 9.40 -0.19 -36.18
CA GLU A 221 10.30 0.96 -36.25
C GLU A 221 10.31 1.74 -34.94
N GLY A 222 11.52 2.01 -34.43
CA GLY A 222 11.70 2.76 -33.19
C GLY A 222 11.31 2.01 -31.92
N LEU A 223 10.95 0.72 -31.99
CA LEU A 223 10.60 -0.09 -30.84
C LEU A 223 11.72 -1.05 -30.44
N LEU A 224 12.27 -0.83 -29.25
CA LEU A 224 13.33 -1.63 -28.66
C LEU A 224 12.82 -2.33 -27.40
N THR A 225 13.32 -3.53 -27.13
CA THR A 225 12.96 -4.33 -25.96
C THR A 225 14.19 -4.91 -25.29
N ALA A 226 14.13 -5.05 -23.97
CA ALA A 226 15.13 -5.71 -23.16
C ALA A 226 14.47 -6.59 -22.09
N VAL A 227 15.22 -7.59 -21.64
CA VAL A 227 14.87 -8.42 -20.47
C VAL A 227 16.01 -8.30 -19.48
N PHE A 228 15.68 -8.10 -18.21
CA PHE A 228 16.65 -8.04 -17.13
C PHE A 228 16.23 -8.98 -16.00
N GLN A 229 17.14 -9.84 -15.55
CA GLN A 229 16.94 -10.78 -14.45
C GLN A 229 18.06 -10.57 -13.42
N PRO A 230 17.82 -9.82 -12.33
CA PRO A 230 18.86 -9.40 -11.40
C PRO A 230 19.68 -10.56 -10.83
N SER A 231 19.04 -11.65 -10.41
CA SER A 231 19.71 -12.83 -9.83
C SER A 231 20.72 -13.48 -10.77
N ALA A 232 20.40 -13.56 -12.07
CA ALA A 232 21.27 -14.15 -13.09
C ALA A 232 22.36 -13.18 -13.59
N GLN A 233 22.23 -11.89 -13.30
CA GLN A 233 23.08 -10.82 -13.85
C GLN A 233 23.90 -10.10 -12.77
N GLY A 234 24.28 -10.80 -11.69
CA GLY A 234 25.24 -10.30 -10.70
C GLY A 234 24.63 -9.57 -9.50
N PHE A 235 23.29 -9.51 -9.39
CA PHE A 235 22.61 -8.85 -8.27
C PHE A 235 22.02 -9.84 -7.26
N GLY A 236 22.23 -11.15 -7.38
CA GLY A 236 21.55 -12.17 -6.56
C GLY A 236 21.74 -12.07 -5.03
N GLY A 237 22.70 -11.29 -4.54
CA GLY A 237 22.86 -10.98 -3.11
C GLY A 237 22.45 -9.56 -2.71
N TYR A 238 22.06 -8.73 -3.67
CA TYR A 238 21.73 -7.33 -3.47
C TYR A 238 20.23 -7.16 -3.18
N HIS A 239 19.89 -6.34 -2.19
CA HIS A 239 18.53 -5.97 -1.84
C HIS A 239 18.40 -4.45 -1.91
N GLY A 240 17.63 -3.93 -2.87
CA GLY A 240 17.57 -2.50 -3.12
C GLY A 240 17.14 -2.11 -4.52
N SER A 241 17.18 -0.81 -4.77
CA SER A 241 16.94 -0.21 -6.07
C SER A 241 18.05 -0.57 -7.05
N ILE A 242 17.68 -0.92 -8.29
CA ILE A 242 18.57 -1.10 -9.43
C ILE A 242 18.09 -0.15 -10.53
N ARG A 243 18.99 0.68 -11.05
CA ARG A 243 18.71 1.58 -12.17
C ARG A 243 19.34 1.03 -13.43
N ILE A 244 18.54 0.92 -14.49
CA ILE A 244 18.97 0.59 -15.84
C ILE A 244 19.05 1.91 -16.62
N THR A 245 20.26 2.46 -16.77
CA THR A 245 20.50 3.67 -17.55
C THR A 245 20.72 3.31 -19.01
N VAL A 246 20.02 3.99 -19.92
CA VAL A 246 20.04 3.74 -21.36
C VAL A 246 20.43 5.02 -22.10
N GLN A 247 21.50 4.96 -22.87
CA GLN A 247 21.91 6.01 -23.81
C GLN A 247 21.30 5.72 -25.18
N VAL A 248 20.46 6.63 -25.67
CA VAL A 248 19.63 6.46 -26.85
C VAL A 248 19.99 7.51 -27.90
N GLN A 249 20.02 7.08 -29.17
CA GLN A 249 20.16 7.94 -30.34
C GLN A 249 18.87 7.89 -31.16
N VAL A 250 18.25 9.05 -31.42
CA VAL A 250 17.06 9.20 -32.29
C VAL A 250 17.41 10.19 -33.40
N GLY A 251 17.63 9.69 -34.62
CA GLY A 251 18.14 10.52 -35.71
C GLY A 251 19.50 11.16 -35.36
N SER A 252 19.59 12.49 -35.36
CA SER A 252 20.80 13.24 -34.94
C SER A 252 20.79 13.63 -33.45
N GLU A 253 19.74 13.31 -32.70
CA GLU A 253 19.60 13.66 -31.29
C GLU A 253 20.04 12.49 -30.40
N SER A 254 20.84 12.78 -29.37
CA SER A 254 21.31 11.81 -28.37
C SER A 254 20.84 12.20 -26.98
N GLY A 255 20.64 11.23 -26.10
CA GLY A 255 20.33 11.50 -24.70
C GLY A 255 20.16 10.24 -23.85
N ALA A 256 19.91 10.46 -22.57
CA ALA A 256 19.79 9.41 -21.58
C ALA A 256 18.36 9.23 -21.09
N THR A 257 18.02 8.00 -20.74
CA THR A 257 16.79 7.64 -20.03
C THR A 257 17.07 6.49 -19.06
N SER A 258 16.12 6.14 -18.21
CA SER A 258 16.29 5.06 -17.24
C SER A 258 15.02 4.32 -16.91
N PHE A 259 15.19 3.05 -16.54
CA PHE A 259 14.19 2.23 -15.87
C PHE A 259 14.68 1.94 -14.45
N ASP A 260 13.76 1.87 -13.49
CA ASP A 260 14.07 1.55 -12.11
C ASP A 260 13.35 0.27 -11.69
N VAL A 261 14.04 -0.54 -10.88
CA VAL A 261 13.54 -1.81 -10.33
C VAL A 261 13.87 -1.87 -8.85
N GLN A 262 12.90 -2.23 -8.02
CA GLN A 262 13.13 -2.57 -6.62
C GLN A 262 13.28 -4.09 -6.49
N TYR A 263 14.49 -4.56 -6.15
CA TYR A 263 14.83 -5.98 -6.15
C TYR A 263 14.91 -6.57 -4.75
N THR A 264 14.24 -7.70 -4.52
CA THR A 264 14.37 -8.55 -3.33
C THR A 264 15.02 -9.89 -3.71
N PRO A 265 16.24 -10.21 -3.22
CA PRO A 265 17.00 -11.36 -3.70
C PRO A 265 16.41 -12.71 -3.30
N ALA A 266 15.77 -12.77 -2.13
CA ALA A 266 15.07 -13.95 -1.65
C ALA A 266 13.79 -13.50 -0.95
N ALA A 267 12.65 -14.07 -1.36
CA ALA A 267 11.37 -13.78 -0.74
C ALA A 267 11.41 -14.15 0.76
N PRO A 268 10.90 -13.31 1.66
CA PRO A 268 10.89 -13.61 3.10
C PRO A 268 9.81 -14.63 3.45
N ALA A 269 8.80 -14.79 2.59
CA ALA A 269 7.74 -15.78 2.67
C ALA A 269 7.18 -16.04 1.26
N MET A 270 6.47 -17.16 1.10
CA MET A 270 5.76 -17.53 -0.12
C MET A 270 4.29 -17.80 0.19
N PHE A 271 3.40 -17.34 -0.69
CA PHE A 271 2.01 -17.78 -0.64
C PHE A 271 1.90 -19.25 -1.04
N THR A 272 1.02 -19.99 -0.37
CA THR A 272 0.76 -21.40 -0.67
C THR A 272 -0.31 -21.59 -1.76
N GLY A 273 -1.04 -20.52 -2.10
CA GLY A 273 -2.23 -20.55 -2.94
C GLY A 273 -3.48 -21.10 -2.23
N ALA A 274 -3.35 -21.64 -1.01
CA ALA A 274 -4.48 -22.08 -0.22
C ALA A 274 -5.13 -20.89 0.50
N ILE A 275 -6.43 -20.71 0.30
CA ILE A 275 -7.24 -19.75 1.06
C ILE A 275 -8.42 -20.51 1.67
N ARG A 276 -8.53 -20.44 3.01
CA ARG A 276 -9.68 -20.99 3.75
C ARG A 276 -10.58 -19.85 4.17
N GLU A 277 -11.88 -20.01 4.02
CA GLU A 277 -12.87 -18.99 4.39
C GLU A 277 -13.74 -19.43 5.57
N VAL A 278 -14.10 -18.47 6.43
CA VAL A 278 -15.00 -18.65 7.57
C VAL A 278 -15.91 -17.43 7.67
N LEU A 279 -17.23 -17.65 7.59
CA LEU A 279 -18.20 -16.63 7.94
C LEU A 279 -18.37 -16.62 9.47
N GLN A 280 -18.06 -15.51 10.12
CA GLN A 280 -18.18 -15.33 11.56
C GLN A 280 -18.61 -13.91 11.90
N ASN A 281 -19.53 -13.77 12.85
CA ASN A 281 -20.04 -12.47 13.32
C ASN A 281 -20.52 -11.56 12.17
N GLY A 282 -21.13 -12.18 11.15
CA GLY A 282 -21.63 -11.49 9.96
C GLY A 282 -20.55 -10.89 9.06
N SER A 283 -19.29 -11.32 9.16
CA SER A 283 -18.19 -10.97 8.25
C SER A 283 -17.52 -12.22 7.73
N LEU A 284 -16.85 -12.14 6.58
CA LEU A 284 -16.16 -13.27 5.96
C LEU A 284 -14.65 -13.13 6.17
N ASP A 285 -14.07 -14.00 6.98
CA ASP A 285 -12.64 -14.09 7.21
C ASP A 285 -12.00 -15.04 6.18
N LEU A 286 -10.96 -14.56 5.51
CA LEU A 286 -10.17 -15.29 4.51
C LEU A 286 -8.77 -15.50 5.07
N PHE A 287 -8.43 -16.75 5.36
CA PHE A 287 -7.15 -17.17 5.88
C PHE A 287 -6.24 -17.54 4.71
N VAL A 288 -5.31 -16.64 4.37
CA VAL A 288 -4.33 -16.82 3.30
C VAL A 288 -3.17 -17.65 3.83
N GLY A 289 -2.99 -18.86 3.30
CA GLY A 289 -1.91 -19.75 3.71
C GLY A 289 -0.56 -19.28 3.17
N MET A 290 0.43 -19.20 4.05
CA MET A 290 1.79 -18.75 3.76
C MET A 290 2.82 -19.73 4.31
N LYS A 291 3.95 -19.83 3.63
CA LYS A 291 5.19 -20.41 4.16
C LYS A 291 6.15 -19.28 4.46
N VAL A 292 6.36 -19.00 5.74
CA VAL A 292 7.20 -17.90 6.22
C VAL A 292 8.61 -18.40 6.49
N ASP A 293 9.59 -17.88 5.77
CA ASP A 293 10.99 -18.23 5.96
C ASP A 293 11.67 -17.31 6.99
N LYS A 294 11.27 -16.03 7.04
CA LYS A 294 11.76 -15.02 8.00
C LYS A 294 10.61 -14.53 8.91
N PRO A 295 10.66 -14.73 10.24
CA PRO A 295 9.62 -14.20 11.12
C PRO A 295 9.68 -12.66 11.18
N GLY A 296 8.53 -12.02 11.37
CA GLY A 296 8.46 -10.57 11.53
C GLY A 296 7.09 -10.00 11.20
N ARG A 297 6.99 -8.67 11.05
CA ARG A 297 5.73 -7.98 10.75
C ARG A 297 5.46 -8.01 9.25
N TYR A 298 4.41 -8.71 8.86
CA TYR A 298 3.99 -8.79 7.47
C TYR A 298 2.83 -7.86 7.20
N VAL A 299 2.92 -7.17 6.07
CA VAL A 299 1.80 -6.40 5.51
C VAL A 299 1.36 -7.11 4.25
N LEU A 300 0.07 -7.47 4.19
CA LEU A 300 -0.55 -8.05 3.02
C LEU A 300 -1.73 -7.19 2.60
N THR A 301 -2.01 -7.21 1.30
CA THR A 301 -3.18 -6.55 0.73
C THR A 301 -3.84 -7.48 -0.29
N ALA A 302 -5.15 -7.33 -0.46
CA ALA A 302 -5.90 -8.02 -1.50
C ALA A 302 -7.12 -7.20 -1.89
N ARG A 303 -7.69 -7.53 -3.04
CA ARG A 303 -8.92 -6.91 -3.53
C ARG A 303 -10.02 -7.94 -3.63
N ALA A 304 -11.24 -7.54 -3.33
CA ALA A 304 -12.43 -8.36 -3.51
C ALA A 304 -13.33 -7.79 -4.59
N ASP A 305 -13.68 -8.64 -5.55
CA ASP A 305 -14.68 -8.32 -6.56
C ASP A 305 -16.02 -9.00 -6.24
N ASP A 306 -17.10 -8.38 -6.68
CA ASP A 306 -18.42 -9.01 -6.74
C ASP A 306 -18.55 -9.98 -7.93
N ALA A 307 -19.67 -10.69 -8.00
CA ALA A 307 -19.98 -11.63 -9.08
C ALA A 307 -20.08 -10.97 -10.47
N LYS A 308 -20.18 -9.63 -10.54
CA LYS A 308 -20.18 -8.84 -11.79
C LYS A 308 -18.76 -8.41 -12.18
N GLY A 309 -17.75 -8.74 -11.38
CA GLY A 309 -16.36 -8.40 -11.60
C GLY A 309 -15.98 -6.98 -11.18
N ARG A 310 -16.81 -6.31 -10.37
CA ARG A 310 -16.48 -4.98 -9.83
C ARG A 310 -15.71 -5.13 -8.52
N SER A 311 -14.50 -4.57 -8.45
CA SER A 311 -13.79 -4.42 -7.18
C SER A 311 -14.59 -3.51 -6.25
N PHE A 312 -14.94 -3.99 -5.06
CA PHE A 312 -15.73 -3.22 -4.09
C PHE A 312 -15.03 -3.10 -2.74
N ALA A 313 -14.09 -3.98 -2.41
CA ALA A 313 -13.34 -3.91 -1.16
C ALA A 313 -11.83 -4.02 -1.36
N TYR A 314 -11.11 -3.25 -0.56
CA TYR A 314 -9.69 -3.33 -0.31
C TYR A 314 -9.47 -3.96 1.07
N LEU A 315 -8.75 -5.08 1.11
CA LEU A 315 -8.49 -5.85 2.32
C LEU A 315 -7.02 -5.73 2.69
N SER A 316 -6.72 -5.54 3.97
CA SER A 316 -5.34 -5.49 4.44
C SER A 316 -5.13 -6.31 5.70
N TYR A 317 -3.88 -6.73 5.90
CA TYR A 317 -3.40 -7.40 7.10
C TYR A 317 -2.07 -6.77 7.47
N ASN A 318 -1.85 -6.53 8.77
CA ASN A 318 -0.60 -5.99 9.30
C ASN A 318 -0.34 -6.57 10.68
N ASP A 319 0.36 -7.69 10.76
CA ASP A 319 0.70 -8.30 12.04
C ASP A 319 1.96 -9.19 11.97
N LEU A 320 2.42 -9.64 13.13
CA LEU A 320 3.55 -10.52 13.29
C LEU A 320 3.21 -11.94 12.82
N LEU A 321 4.08 -12.52 12.01
CA LEU A 321 4.04 -13.94 11.63
C LEU A 321 5.31 -14.64 12.10
N GLY A 322 5.12 -15.86 12.62
CA GLY A 322 6.22 -16.75 12.98
C GLY A 322 6.81 -17.45 11.77
N GLN A 323 7.97 -18.08 11.94
CA GLN A 323 8.57 -18.92 10.90
C GLN A 323 7.76 -20.22 10.69
N GLY A 324 7.67 -20.68 9.45
CA GLY A 324 7.00 -21.91 9.05
C GLY A 324 5.63 -21.67 8.41
N PRO A 325 4.75 -22.69 8.39
CA PRO A 325 3.38 -22.55 7.91
C PRO A 325 2.59 -21.56 8.77
N GLN A 326 1.99 -20.54 8.17
CA GLN A 326 1.19 -19.51 8.83
C GLN A 326 -0.09 -19.22 8.01
N GLU A 327 -1.07 -18.59 8.64
CA GLU A 327 -2.25 -18.03 7.97
C GLU A 327 -2.33 -16.53 8.28
N ALA A 328 -2.52 -15.70 7.25
CA ALA A 328 -2.84 -14.28 7.40
C ALA A 328 -4.34 -14.06 7.20
N ARG A 329 -4.99 -13.36 8.14
CA ARG A 329 -6.44 -13.14 8.12
C ARG A 329 -6.79 -11.84 7.39
N LEU A 330 -7.38 -11.96 6.20
CA LEU A 330 -8.01 -10.86 5.48
C LEU A 330 -9.52 -10.90 5.72
N GLN A 331 -10.09 -9.86 6.33
CA GLN A 331 -11.51 -9.83 6.65
C GLN A 331 -12.28 -8.99 5.63
N LEU A 332 -13.26 -9.61 4.97
CA LEU A 332 -14.29 -8.91 4.22
C LEU A 332 -15.45 -8.57 5.16
N PHE A 333 -15.53 -7.30 5.56
CA PHE A 333 -16.44 -6.85 6.60
C PHE A 333 -17.89 -6.84 6.11
N GLY A 334 -18.80 -7.39 6.92
CA GLY A 334 -20.20 -7.60 6.51
C GLY A 334 -20.92 -6.33 6.11
N LYS A 335 -20.77 -5.26 6.91
CA LYS A 335 -21.44 -4.00 6.61
C LYS A 335 -20.98 -3.42 5.27
N LEU A 336 -19.69 -3.56 4.94
CA LEU A 336 -19.15 -3.13 3.66
C LEU A 336 -19.80 -3.89 2.49
N VAL A 337 -19.95 -5.21 2.62
CA VAL A 337 -20.66 -6.03 1.62
C VAL A 337 -22.10 -5.54 1.42
N ARG A 338 -22.80 -5.22 2.51
CA ARG A 338 -24.19 -4.73 2.49
C ARG A 338 -24.31 -3.34 1.85
N ASP A 339 -23.46 -2.42 2.28
CA ASP A 339 -23.50 -1.02 1.86
C ASP A 339 -23.12 -0.87 0.37
N GLU A 340 -22.16 -1.65 -0.13
CA GLU A 340 -21.77 -1.66 -1.54
C GLU A 340 -22.74 -2.46 -2.45
N GLY A 341 -23.71 -3.17 -1.85
CA GLY A 341 -24.63 -4.05 -2.56
C GLY A 341 -23.90 -5.14 -3.34
N ALA A 342 -22.78 -5.65 -2.80
CA ALA A 342 -21.93 -6.61 -3.48
C ALA A 342 -22.60 -7.99 -3.55
N GLU A 343 -22.60 -8.59 -4.74
CA GLU A 343 -23.23 -9.88 -4.99
C GLU A 343 -22.21 -11.03 -4.96
N PRO A 344 -22.47 -12.13 -4.22
CA PRO A 344 -21.59 -13.30 -4.20
C PRO A 344 -21.79 -14.23 -5.41
N PRO A 345 -20.83 -15.12 -5.72
CA PRO A 345 -19.58 -15.34 -4.99
C PRO A 345 -18.59 -14.19 -5.21
N PHE A 346 -17.89 -13.83 -4.15
CA PHE A 346 -16.81 -12.85 -4.22
C PHE A 346 -15.52 -13.50 -4.73
N VAL A 347 -14.72 -12.73 -5.46
CA VAL A 347 -13.42 -13.15 -5.98
C VAL A 347 -12.32 -12.36 -5.29
N ILE A 348 -11.43 -13.04 -4.60
CA ILE A 348 -10.20 -12.46 -4.08
C ILE A 348 -9.15 -12.50 -5.16
N ARG A 349 -8.52 -11.36 -5.43
CA ARG A 349 -7.49 -11.24 -6.46
C ARG A 349 -6.27 -10.49 -5.99
N ASP A 350 -5.17 -10.76 -6.71
CA ASP A 350 -3.94 -9.99 -6.67
C ASP A 350 -3.43 -9.76 -5.24
N VAL A 351 -3.18 -10.87 -4.56
CA VAL A 351 -2.69 -10.84 -3.18
C VAL A 351 -1.19 -10.53 -3.22
N GLU A 352 -0.83 -9.39 -2.64
CA GLU A 352 0.56 -8.95 -2.46
C GLU A 352 0.93 -8.93 -0.98
N GLY A 353 2.23 -9.00 -0.71
CA GLY A 353 2.71 -8.92 0.65
C GLY A 353 4.20 -8.63 0.76
N TYR A 354 4.60 -8.14 1.91
CA TYR A 354 6.00 -7.88 2.24
C TYR A 354 6.26 -8.00 3.73
N LEU A 355 7.51 -8.31 4.07
CA LEU A 355 8.04 -8.20 5.43
C LEU A 355 8.52 -6.76 5.65
N LEU A 356 7.97 -6.07 6.65
CA LEU A 356 8.38 -4.72 7.04
C LEU A 356 9.73 -4.77 7.77
N LYS A 357 10.63 -3.82 7.45
CA LYS A 357 11.94 -3.65 8.06
C LYS A 357 12.12 -2.25 8.63
N GLU A 358 13.00 -2.14 9.63
CA GLU A 358 13.44 -0.86 10.20
C GLU A 358 14.68 -0.27 9.48
N SER A 359 15.26 -1.02 8.53
CA SER A 359 16.41 -0.62 7.72
C SER A 359 15.99 -0.23 6.31
N TYR A 360 16.85 0.42 5.52
CA TYR A 360 16.64 0.59 4.08
C TYR A 360 17.14 -0.64 3.28
N PRO A 361 16.41 -1.13 2.26
CA PRO A 361 14.99 -0.85 1.99
C PRO A 361 14.08 -1.29 3.14
N ASP A 362 13.00 -0.54 3.34
CA ASP A 362 12.03 -0.69 4.44
C ASP A 362 11.16 -1.96 4.33
N ARG A 363 11.34 -2.76 3.28
CA ARG A 363 10.55 -3.95 3.02
C ARG A 363 11.33 -5.00 2.24
N GLU A 364 11.04 -6.27 2.52
CA GLU A 364 11.39 -7.40 1.65
C GLU A 364 10.10 -7.95 1.03
N LEU A 365 10.06 -8.00 -0.30
CA LEU A 365 8.83 -8.28 -1.04
C LEU A 365 8.61 -9.78 -1.21
N MET A 366 7.35 -10.17 -1.24
CA MET A 366 6.92 -11.51 -1.65
C MET A 366 6.47 -11.51 -3.12
N PRO A 367 6.54 -12.65 -3.82
CA PRO A 367 5.93 -12.78 -5.14
C PRO A 367 4.41 -12.57 -5.09
N LEU A 368 3.90 -11.78 -6.04
CA LEU A 368 2.47 -11.48 -6.20
C LEU A 368 1.69 -12.74 -6.65
N MET A 369 0.53 -12.99 -6.04
CA MET A 369 -0.47 -13.89 -6.64
C MET A 369 -1.41 -13.11 -7.56
N ALA A 370 -0.99 -12.91 -8.81
CA ALA A 370 -1.69 -12.06 -9.78
C ALA A 370 -3.03 -12.67 -10.27
N GLY A 371 -4.01 -11.81 -10.51
CA GLY A 371 -5.34 -12.17 -10.99
C GLY A 371 -6.20 -12.84 -9.91
N PRO A 372 -7.29 -13.51 -10.32
CA PRO A 372 -8.17 -14.25 -9.41
C PRO A 372 -7.42 -15.37 -8.67
N VAL A 373 -7.43 -15.32 -7.34
CA VAL A 373 -6.75 -16.28 -6.45
C VAL A 373 -7.74 -17.25 -5.80
N HIS A 374 -8.88 -16.73 -5.33
CA HIS A 374 -9.89 -17.53 -4.63
C HIS A 374 -11.29 -17.04 -4.97
N THR A 375 -12.21 -17.96 -5.22
CA THR A 375 -13.63 -17.67 -5.36
C THR A 375 -14.36 -18.22 -4.15
N THR A 376 -15.06 -17.35 -3.45
CA THR A 376 -15.76 -17.70 -2.23
C THR A 376 -16.96 -18.61 -2.49
N ARG A 377 -17.47 -19.26 -1.44
CA ARG A 377 -18.81 -19.86 -1.50
C ARG A 377 -19.86 -18.79 -1.74
N ARG A 378 -21.05 -19.22 -2.15
CA ARG A 378 -22.21 -18.33 -2.20
C ARG A 378 -22.75 -18.16 -0.77
N TYR A 379 -22.83 -16.91 -0.34
CA TYR A 379 -23.45 -16.50 0.92
C TYR A 379 -24.75 -15.74 0.61
N ALA A 380 -25.73 -15.78 1.50
CA ALA A 380 -26.89 -14.92 1.38
C ALA A 380 -26.54 -13.50 1.85
N PRO A 381 -27.14 -12.42 1.29
CA PRO A 381 -26.93 -11.08 1.82
C PRO A 381 -27.26 -10.96 3.32
N SER A 382 -28.25 -11.73 3.80
CA SER A 382 -28.63 -11.82 5.22
C SER A 382 -27.56 -12.42 6.12
N ASP A 383 -26.57 -13.11 5.56
CA ASP A 383 -25.44 -13.68 6.31
C ASP A 383 -24.46 -12.60 6.78
N PHE A 384 -24.52 -11.40 6.18
CA PHE A 384 -23.65 -10.27 6.49
C PHE A 384 -24.33 -9.27 7.42
N SER A 385 -23.59 -8.83 8.44
CA SER A 385 -24.07 -7.86 9.44
C SER A 385 -24.23 -6.47 8.84
N GLU A 386 -25.23 -5.71 9.28
CA GLU A 386 -25.39 -4.28 8.98
C GLU A 386 -24.72 -3.38 10.03
N SER A 387 -24.24 -3.95 11.13
CA SER A 387 -23.64 -3.21 12.24
C SER A 387 -22.34 -2.54 11.83
N ALA A 388 -22.16 -1.30 12.26
CA ALA A 388 -20.89 -0.59 12.10
C ALA A 388 -19.77 -1.31 12.86
N TRP A 389 -18.54 -1.07 12.42
CA TRP A 389 -17.38 -1.53 13.15
C TRP A 389 -17.29 -0.88 14.53
N GLU A 390 -16.94 -1.66 15.54
CA GLU A 390 -16.80 -1.19 16.92
C GLU A 390 -15.40 -1.51 17.45
N SER A 391 -14.83 -0.58 18.22
CA SER A 391 -13.57 -0.74 18.95
C SER A 391 -13.58 0.17 20.17
N GLU A 392 -12.81 -0.19 21.21
CA GLU A 392 -12.66 0.65 22.41
C GLU A 392 -12.22 2.08 22.07
N GLU A 393 -11.30 2.19 21.12
CA GLU A 393 -10.81 3.48 20.62
C GLU A 393 -11.93 4.28 19.95
N LYS A 394 -12.75 3.65 19.09
CA LYS A 394 -13.90 4.31 18.45
C LYS A 394 -14.90 4.78 19.49
N THR A 395 -15.27 3.91 20.43
CA THR A 395 -16.21 4.25 21.51
C THR A 395 -15.74 5.48 22.28
N ARG A 396 -14.47 5.53 22.68
CA ARG A 396 -13.88 6.66 23.41
C ARG A 396 -13.98 7.98 22.62
N HIS A 397 -13.64 7.98 21.34
CA HIS A 397 -13.70 9.18 20.50
C HIS A 397 -15.14 9.63 20.24
N VAL A 398 -16.06 8.68 20.02
CA VAL A 398 -17.49 9.00 19.87
C VAL A 398 -18.00 9.67 21.15
N GLU A 399 -17.69 9.12 22.32
CA GLU A 399 -18.07 9.72 23.62
C GLU A 399 -17.47 11.13 23.83
N GLU A 400 -16.25 11.38 23.33
CA GLU A 400 -15.62 12.70 23.37
C GLU A 400 -16.32 13.69 22.44
N PHE A 401 -16.51 13.34 21.18
CA PHE A 401 -17.16 14.22 20.21
C PHE A 401 -18.64 14.46 20.52
N THR A 402 -19.34 13.46 21.07
CA THR A 402 -20.70 13.65 21.59
C THR A 402 -20.72 14.67 22.73
N ARG A 403 -19.77 14.59 23.68
CA ARG A 403 -19.66 15.60 24.75
C ARG A 403 -19.42 17.00 24.19
N ASP A 404 -18.61 17.15 23.15
CA ASP A 404 -18.37 18.45 22.50
C ASP A 404 -19.64 19.01 21.86
N VAL A 405 -20.43 18.16 21.19
CA VAL A 405 -21.75 18.54 20.66
C VAL A 405 -22.68 18.99 21.78
N GLU A 406 -22.87 18.16 22.81
CA GLU A 406 -23.74 18.48 23.94
C GLU A 406 -23.32 19.77 24.68
N ASN A 407 -22.01 19.99 24.83
CA ASN A 407 -21.47 21.22 25.42
C ASN A 407 -21.84 22.44 24.56
N ALA A 408 -21.64 22.36 23.24
CA ALA A 408 -21.95 23.45 22.33
C ALA A 408 -23.47 23.72 22.25
N GLU A 409 -24.31 22.68 22.28
CA GLU A 409 -25.77 22.81 22.30
C GLU A 409 -26.25 23.58 23.53
N ARG A 410 -25.76 23.22 24.73
CA ARG A 410 -26.11 23.93 25.97
C ARG A 410 -25.70 25.40 25.94
N GLU A 411 -24.57 25.72 25.34
CA GLU A 411 -24.11 27.11 25.21
C GLU A 411 -24.95 27.90 24.21
N VAL A 412 -25.37 27.30 23.09
CA VAL A 412 -26.33 27.93 22.17
C VAL A 412 -27.66 28.20 22.88
N GLU A 413 -28.18 27.24 23.63
CA GLU A 413 -29.41 27.40 24.41
C GLU A 413 -29.27 28.50 25.47
N ALA A 414 -28.15 28.56 26.19
CA ALA A 414 -27.88 29.58 27.21
C ALA A 414 -27.80 31.01 26.65
N HIS A 415 -27.49 31.16 25.36
CA HIS A 415 -27.44 32.45 24.65
C HIS A 415 -28.67 32.68 23.74
N THR A 416 -29.71 31.85 23.89
CA THR A 416 -31.02 32.06 23.25
C THR A 416 -31.90 32.93 24.17
N PRO A 417 -32.51 34.02 23.67
CA PRO A 417 -33.22 35.02 24.47
C PRO A 417 -34.55 34.55 25.08
#